data_AF-A0A927SW24-F1
#
_entry.id   AF-A0A927SW24-F1
#
_cell.length_a   1.000
_cell.length_b   1.000
_cell.length_c   1.000
_cell.angle_alpha   90.00
_cell.angle_beta   90.00
_cell.angle_gamma   90.00
#
_symmetry.space_group_name_H-M   'P 1'
#
loop_
_entity.id
_entity.type
_entity.pdbx_description
1 polymer ?
#
loop_
_entity_poly.entity_id
_entity_poly.type
_entity_poly.pdbx_seq_one_letter_code
_entity_poly.pdbx_strand_id
1 'polypeptide(L)'
;MDMYREGSRLVLAQGNSQIWIEPWGENSLRVRMTAQPQMDANDWALTEEMPAIEPEITFETIDVTDPWYKSEEYAKYHQTGMQARLRNGKIEARVSHEGWISFYNQKGQLLTEEYWRNRNRLNRYCVPIRVDARELKPVQGGTDYELTARFEAFDDEKIFGMGQYQHRHLDKKGATLELAHRNSQASVPFYVSSRGYGFLWNNPAIGTATFGTTKTE
;
A
#
# COMPACT_ATOMS: atom_id res chain seq x y z
N MET A 1 -0.98 11.07 12.73
CA MET A 1 -1.75 10.75 11.52
C MET A 1 -3.19 10.65 11.95
N ASP A 2 -4.09 11.28 11.21
CA ASP A 2 -5.51 11.21 11.54
C ASP A 2 -6.14 10.10 10.71
N MET A 3 -6.89 9.23 11.37
CA MET A 3 -7.60 8.14 10.72
C MET A 3 -9.06 8.20 11.12
N TYR A 4 -9.94 8.16 10.14
CA TYR A 4 -11.37 8.25 10.38
C TYR A 4 -12.14 7.48 9.32
N ARG A 5 -13.38 7.15 9.65
CA ARG A 5 -14.31 6.47 8.75
C ARG A 5 -15.17 7.50 8.04
N GLU A 6 -15.33 7.34 6.72
CA GLU A 6 -16.25 8.13 5.91
C GLU A 6 -17.15 7.17 5.10
N GLY A 7 -18.37 6.91 5.59
CA GLY A 7 -19.23 5.89 4.98
C GLY A 7 -18.60 4.50 5.04
N SER A 8 -18.29 3.91 3.87
CA SER A 8 -17.63 2.59 3.73
C SER A 8 -16.11 2.66 3.56
N ARG A 9 -15.50 3.85 3.57
CA ARG A 9 -14.04 4.00 3.41
C ARG A 9 -13.34 4.33 4.73
N LEU A 10 -12.11 3.84 4.83
CA LEU A 10 -11.13 4.26 5.82
C LEU A 10 -10.26 5.34 5.19
N VAL A 11 -10.24 6.52 5.79
CA VAL A 11 -9.42 7.65 5.34
C VAL A 11 -8.25 7.83 6.27
N LEU A 12 -7.06 7.96 5.69
CA LEU A 12 -5.83 8.31 6.39
C LEU A 12 -5.37 9.68 5.90
N ALA A 13 -5.24 10.64 6.81
CA ALA A 13 -4.77 11.99 6.50
C ALA A 13 -3.45 12.26 7.22
N GLN A 14 -2.43 12.64 6.45
CA GLN A 14 -1.10 12.97 6.95
C GLN A 14 -0.53 14.17 6.20
N GLY A 15 -0.46 15.32 6.87
CA GLY A 15 0.04 16.55 6.27
C GLY A 15 -0.80 16.95 5.06
N ASN A 16 -0.17 17.03 3.90
CA ASN A 16 -0.82 17.31 2.61
C ASN A 16 -1.26 16.05 1.86
N SER A 17 -0.98 14.86 2.38
CA SER A 17 -1.33 13.59 1.73
C SER A 17 -2.59 12.99 2.36
N GLN A 18 -3.43 12.43 1.50
CA GLN A 18 -4.63 11.71 1.87
C GLN A 18 -4.65 10.35 1.19
N ILE A 19 -5.06 9.32 1.93
CA ILE A 19 -5.18 7.94 1.44
C ILE A 19 -6.59 7.46 1.75
N TRP A 20 -7.25 6.87 0.75
CA TRP A 20 -8.54 6.21 0.90
C TRP A 20 -8.36 4.71 0.70
N ILE A 21 -8.90 3.94 1.62
CA ILE A 21 -9.01 2.48 1.53
C ILE A 21 -10.50 2.16 1.57
N GLU A 22 -11.03 1.58 0.50
CA GLU A 22 -12.45 1.24 0.39
C GLU A 22 -12.65 -0.14 -0.24
N PRO A 23 -13.75 -0.85 0.06
CA PRO A 23 -14.06 -2.11 -0.58
C PRO A 23 -14.42 -1.89 -2.05
N TRP A 24 -13.96 -2.78 -2.93
CA TRP A 24 -14.30 -2.77 -4.35
C TRP A 24 -14.62 -4.18 -4.83
N GLY A 25 -15.87 -4.61 -4.63
CA GLY A 25 -16.28 -6.00 -4.86
C GLY A 25 -15.93 -6.94 -3.71
N GLU A 26 -16.29 -8.21 -3.86
CA GLU A 26 -16.09 -9.21 -2.81
C GLU A 26 -14.59 -9.49 -2.61
N ASN A 27 -14.15 -9.57 -1.36
CA ASN A 27 -12.77 -9.93 -0.99
C ASN A 27 -11.68 -9.02 -1.58
N SER A 28 -12.01 -7.77 -1.90
CA SER A 28 -11.15 -6.86 -2.66
C SER A 28 -11.14 -5.46 -2.07
N LEU A 29 -10.00 -4.79 -2.11
CA LEU A 29 -9.81 -3.43 -1.59
C LEU A 29 -9.22 -2.55 -2.68
N ARG A 30 -9.73 -1.33 -2.77
CA ARG A 30 -9.17 -0.26 -3.59
C ARG A 30 -8.45 0.73 -2.68
N VAL A 31 -7.19 1.03 -3.02
CA VAL A 31 -6.37 2.01 -2.31
C VAL A 31 -6.07 3.16 -3.25
N ARG A 32 -6.38 4.37 -2.83
CA ARG A 32 -6.07 5.61 -3.56
C ARG A 32 -5.26 6.53 -2.66
N MET A 33 -4.31 7.25 -3.23
CA MET A 33 -3.61 8.32 -2.52
C MET A 33 -3.51 9.56 -3.38
N THR A 34 -3.45 10.72 -2.73
CA THR A 34 -3.22 11.99 -3.39
C THR A 34 -2.46 12.94 -2.46
N ALA A 35 -1.69 13.85 -3.04
CA ALA A 35 -1.16 15.05 -2.36
C ALA A 35 -1.87 16.34 -2.83
N GLN A 36 -2.89 16.20 -3.68
CA GLN A 36 -3.75 17.28 -4.14
C GLN A 36 -4.91 17.51 -3.17
N PRO A 37 -5.55 18.70 -3.18
CA PRO A 37 -6.69 18.99 -2.31
C PRO A 37 -7.90 18.06 -2.50
N GLN A 38 -8.01 17.44 -3.67
CA GLN A 38 -9.09 16.52 -4.03
C GLN A 38 -8.51 15.20 -4.54
N MET A 39 -9.16 14.10 -4.17
CA MET A 39 -8.85 12.78 -4.72
C MET A 39 -9.27 12.70 -6.18
N ASP A 40 -8.44 12.07 -7.01
CA ASP A 40 -8.78 11.83 -8.40
C ASP A 40 -10.04 10.96 -8.54
N ALA A 41 -10.92 11.38 -9.45
CA ALA A 41 -12.17 10.70 -9.77
C ALA A 41 -12.01 9.63 -10.85
N ASN A 42 -10.85 9.54 -11.51
CA ASN A 42 -10.64 8.56 -12.56
C ASN A 42 -10.63 7.11 -12.02
N ASP A 43 -11.52 6.28 -12.57
CA ASP A 43 -11.62 4.85 -12.24
C ASP A 43 -10.77 3.94 -13.12
N TRP A 44 -10.31 4.46 -14.27
CA TRP A 44 -9.44 3.75 -15.22
C TRP A 44 -9.98 2.36 -15.58
N ALA A 45 -9.28 1.27 -15.22
CA ALA A 45 -9.67 -0.09 -15.56
C ALA A 45 -10.82 -0.64 -14.69
N LEU A 46 -11.21 0.07 -13.63
CA LEU A 46 -12.29 -0.33 -12.72
C LEU A 46 -13.64 0.24 -13.18
N THR A 47 -14.11 -0.17 -14.36
CA THR A 47 -15.36 0.34 -14.97
C THR A 47 -16.61 -0.41 -14.54
N GLU A 48 -16.46 -1.55 -13.87
CA GLU A 48 -17.58 -2.40 -13.47
C GLU A 48 -18.29 -1.85 -12.23
N GLU A 49 -19.63 -1.82 -12.28
CA GLU A 49 -20.43 -1.50 -11.11
C GLU A 49 -20.40 -2.67 -10.12
N MET A 50 -19.83 -2.42 -8.95
CA MET A 50 -19.78 -3.38 -7.86
C MET A 50 -20.92 -3.14 -6.86
N PRO A 51 -21.54 -4.19 -6.31
CA PRO A 51 -22.53 -4.03 -5.26
C PRO A 51 -21.90 -3.33 -4.06
N ALA A 52 -22.68 -2.46 -3.41
CA ALA A 52 -22.25 -1.80 -2.18
C ALA A 52 -22.05 -2.86 -1.09
N ILE A 53 -20.81 -2.96 -0.60
CA ILE A 53 -20.44 -3.84 0.51
C ILE A 53 -20.09 -2.95 1.69
N GLU A 54 -20.66 -3.26 2.86
CA GLU A 54 -20.27 -2.63 4.11
C GLU A 54 -19.08 -3.38 4.72
N PRO A 55 -17.90 -2.75 4.81
CA PRO A 55 -16.75 -3.38 5.44
C PRO A 55 -16.81 -3.23 6.95
N GLU A 56 -16.18 -4.17 7.65
CA GLU A 56 -15.96 -4.06 9.09
C GLU A 56 -14.74 -3.16 9.33
N ILE A 57 -14.98 -1.95 9.85
CA ILE A 57 -13.92 -0.98 10.19
C ILE A 57 -13.84 -0.85 11.71
N THR A 58 -12.68 -1.14 12.29
CA THR A 58 -12.41 -1.00 13.72
C THR A 58 -11.24 -0.08 13.99
N PHE A 59 -11.30 0.65 15.09
CA PHE A 59 -10.24 1.53 15.57
C PHE A 59 -9.82 1.08 16.96
N GLU A 60 -8.52 0.92 17.18
CA GLU A 60 -7.94 0.51 18.45
C GLU A 60 -6.92 1.55 18.89
N THR A 61 -7.08 2.08 20.10
CA THR A 61 -6.05 2.94 20.72
C THR A 61 -5.02 2.04 21.37
N ILE A 62 -3.78 2.18 20.93
CA ILE A 62 -2.63 1.43 21.45
C ILE A 62 -1.68 2.36 22.18
N ASP A 63 -0.98 1.81 23.17
CA ASP A 63 0.16 2.46 23.78
C ASP A 63 1.36 2.40 22.83
N VAL A 64 1.89 3.58 22.48
CA VAL A 64 3.08 3.74 21.62
C VAL A 64 4.27 4.28 22.40
N THR A 65 4.17 4.36 23.74
CA THR A 65 5.30 4.76 24.58
C THR A 65 6.51 3.86 24.32
N ASP A 66 7.67 4.49 24.20
CA ASP A 66 8.88 3.74 23.91
C ASP A 66 9.17 2.71 25.02
N PRO A 67 9.55 1.46 24.67
CA PRO A 67 9.73 0.39 25.65
C PRO A 67 10.78 0.66 26.74
N TRP A 68 11.66 1.65 26.54
CA TRP A 68 12.73 2.00 27.49
C TRP A 68 12.28 2.97 28.59
N TYR A 69 11.12 3.64 28.46
CA TYR A 69 10.58 4.45 29.56
C TYR A 69 9.91 3.56 30.60
N LYS A 70 10.29 3.72 31.87
CA LYS A 70 9.74 2.95 33.00
C LYS A 70 9.26 3.87 34.11
N SER A 71 8.29 3.39 34.88
CA SER A 71 7.88 3.99 36.15
C SER A 71 7.38 5.45 36.00
N GLU A 72 8.05 6.42 36.62
CA GLU A 72 7.67 7.83 36.59
C GLU A 72 7.90 8.50 35.22
N GLU A 73 8.91 8.05 34.46
CA GLU A 73 9.18 8.56 33.11
C GLU A 73 8.14 8.08 32.11
N TYR A 74 7.58 6.88 32.32
CA TYR A 74 6.49 6.35 31.50
C TYR A 74 5.27 7.27 31.57
N ALA A 75 4.88 7.73 32.77
CA ALA A 75 3.76 8.68 32.91
C ALA A 75 4.03 10.04 32.26
N LYS A 76 5.30 10.48 32.24
CA LYS A 76 5.72 11.77 31.64
C LYS A 76 5.77 11.72 30.10
N TYR A 77 6.18 10.58 29.54
CA TYR A 77 6.34 10.38 28.09
C TYR A 77 5.28 9.42 27.53
N HIS A 78 4.14 9.27 28.21
CA HIS A 78 3.07 8.39 27.74
C HIS A 78 2.51 8.91 26.42
N GLN A 79 2.42 8.06 25.42
CA GLN A 79 1.90 8.41 24.10
C GLN A 79 0.96 7.31 23.64
N THR A 80 -0.21 7.73 23.17
CA THR A 80 -1.21 6.84 22.58
C THR A 80 -1.22 7.01 21.07
N GLY A 81 -1.20 5.91 20.34
CA GLY A 81 -1.42 5.87 18.90
C GLY A 81 -2.77 5.23 18.59
N MET A 82 -3.37 5.61 17.47
CA MET A 82 -4.55 4.92 16.96
C MET A 82 -4.10 3.90 15.91
N GLN A 83 -4.73 2.73 15.84
CA GLN A 83 -4.62 1.79 14.73
C GLN A 83 -5.99 1.57 14.12
N ALA A 84 -6.04 1.30 12.83
CA ALA A 84 -7.29 1.02 12.12
C ALA A 84 -7.20 -0.34 11.42
N ARG A 85 -8.32 -1.05 11.37
CA ARG A 85 -8.46 -2.27 10.57
C ARG A 85 -9.68 -2.12 9.69
N LEU A 86 -9.56 -2.51 8.43
CA LEU A 86 -10.67 -2.59 7.50
C LEU A 86 -10.70 -4.00 6.91
N ARG A 87 -11.78 -4.72 7.18
CA ARG A 87 -12.00 -6.08 6.69
C ARG A 87 -13.14 -6.12 5.67
N ASN A 88 -12.85 -6.70 4.52
CA ASN A 88 -13.83 -6.99 3.47
C ASN A 88 -13.74 -8.49 3.11
N GLY A 89 -14.66 -9.30 3.64
CA GLY A 89 -14.67 -10.75 3.41
C GLY A 89 -13.37 -11.43 3.85
N LYS A 90 -12.59 -11.91 2.88
CA LYS A 90 -11.33 -12.65 3.07
C LYS A 90 -10.08 -11.77 3.15
N ILE A 91 -10.17 -10.48 2.83
CA ILE A 91 -9.03 -9.55 2.88
C ILE A 91 -9.21 -8.56 4.03
N GLU A 92 -8.12 -8.27 4.71
CA GLU A 92 -8.06 -7.31 5.82
C GLU A 92 -6.85 -6.38 5.62
N ALA A 93 -7.10 -5.08 5.56
CA ALA A 93 -6.06 -4.05 5.62
C ALA A 93 -5.91 -3.58 7.07
N ARG A 94 -4.68 -3.65 7.60
CA ARG A 94 -4.31 -3.09 8.90
C ARG A 94 -3.47 -1.86 8.68
N VAL A 95 -3.84 -0.78 9.34
CA VAL A 95 -3.12 0.48 9.32
C VAL A 95 -2.57 0.76 10.71
N SER A 96 -1.25 0.87 10.78
CA SER A 96 -0.53 1.25 12.00
C SER A 96 -0.72 2.75 12.29
N HIS A 97 -0.42 3.20 13.51
CA HIS A 97 -0.54 4.61 13.92
C HIS A 97 0.31 5.61 13.10
N GLU A 98 1.32 5.11 12.40
CA GLU A 98 2.18 5.87 11.48
C GLU A 98 1.62 5.99 10.06
N GLY A 99 0.60 5.20 9.72
CA GLY A 99 0.10 5.08 8.34
C GLY A 99 0.76 4.00 7.52
N TRP A 100 1.41 3.03 8.17
CA TRP A 100 1.89 1.82 7.51
C TRP A 100 0.72 0.88 7.26
N ILE A 101 0.50 0.53 6.00
CA ILE A 101 -0.53 -0.38 5.54
C ILE A 101 0.06 -1.79 5.33
N SER A 102 -0.58 -2.79 5.93
CA SER A 102 -0.28 -4.21 5.74
C SER A 102 -1.57 -4.97 5.40
N PHE A 103 -1.50 -5.91 4.47
CA PHE A 103 -2.64 -6.69 4.01
C PHE A 103 -2.55 -8.14 4.48
N TYR A 104 -3.67 -8.67 4.96
CA TYR A 104 -3.78 -10.00 5.51
C TYR A 104 -4.93 -10.76 4.86
N ASN A 105 -4.83 -12.09 4.87
CA ASN A 105 -5.92 -12.98 4.51
C ASN A 105 -6.80 -13.33 5.72
N GLN A 106 -7.88 -14.09 5.48
CA GLN A 106 -8.80 -14.57 6.53
C GLN A 106 -8.17 -15.48 7.58
N LYS A 107 -7.00 -16.05 7.29
CA LYS A 107 -6.23 -16.88 8.23
C LYS A 107 -5.26 -16.05 9.08
N GLY A 108 -5.23 -14.73 8.88
CA GLY A 108 -4.28 -13.82 9.54
C GLY A 108 -2.85 -13.91 8.99
N GLN A 109 -2.65 -14.50 7.81
CA GLN A 109 -1.35 -14.56 7.15
C GLN A 109 -1.11 -13.26 6.36
N LEU A 110 0.10 -12.73 6.47
CA LEU A 110 0.52 -11.52 5.76
C LEU A 110 0.62 -11.83 4.25
N LEU A 111 -0.14 -11.07 3.45
CA LEU A 111 -0.11 -11.14 1.99
C LEU A 111 1.05 -10.29 1.47
N THR A 112 0.95 -8.98 1.72
CA THR A 112 1.97 -7.98 1.38
C THR A 112 1.88 -6.82 2.36
N GLU A 113 2.98 -6.11 2.54
CA GLU A 113 3.05 -4.90 3.35
C GLU A 113 3.94 -3.86 2.69
N GLU A 114 3.68 -2.61 3.00
CA GLU A 114 4.49 -1.51 2.46
C GLU A 114 5.94 -1.55 2.95
N TYR A 115 6.87 -1.14 2.10
CA TYR A 115 8.30 -1.09 2.42
C TYR A 115 8.68 0.26 3.01
N TRP A 116 8.89 0.32 4.33
CA TRP A 116 9.29 1.53 5.05
C TRP A 116 10.71 1.41 5.61
N ARG A 117 11.58 2.38 5.29
CA ARG A 117 12.95 2.48 5.81
C ARG A 117 13.25 3.93 6.18
N ASN A 118 12.61 4.41 7.25
CA ASN A 118 12.82 5.75 7.79
C ASN A 118 13.05 5.72 9.31
N ARG A 119 13.28 6.89 9.91
CA ARG A 119 13.57 7.02 11.35
C ARG A 119 12.37 7.45 12.18
N ASN A 120 11.17 7.38 11.61
CA ASN A 120 9.96 7.83 12.30
C ASN A 120 9.61 6.89 13.46
N ARG A 121 10.09 5.64 13.42
CA ARG A 121 9.96 4.66 14.49
C ARG A 121 11.30 4.06 14.89
N LEU A 122 11.77 4.42 16.08
CA LEU A 122 13.05 3.92 16.63
C LEU A 122 13.04 2.40 16.86
N ASN A 123 11.88 1.81 17.20
CA ASN A 123 11.78 0.45 17.72
C ASN A 123 11.44 -0.65 16.68
N ARG A 124 11.23 -0.33 15.40
CA ARG A 124 10.83 -1.36 14.40
C ARG A 124 11.63 -1.36 13.10
N TYR A 125 12.03 -0.21 12.54
CA TYR A 125 12.87 -0.13 11.32
C TYR A 125 13.65 1.19 11.22
N CYS A 126 14.35 1.56 12.29
CA CYS A 126 15.08 2.83 12.37
C CYS A 126 16.36 2.82 11.52
N VAL A 127 16.22 3.03 10.22
CA VAL A 127 17.36 3.18 9.31
C VAL A 127 17.43 4.60 8.75
N PRO A 128 18.64 5.19 8.61
CA PRO A 128 18.81 6.56 8.17
C PRO A 128 18.61 6.76 6.65
N ILE A 129 18.22 5.71 5.91
CA ILE A 129 18.10 5.72 4.45
C ILE A 129 16.96 6.64 3.99
N ARG A 130 15.91 6.84 4.81
CA ARG A 130 14.74 7.70 4.52
C ARG A 130 14.05 7.32 3.21
N VAL A 131 13.77 6.04 3.03
CA VAL A 131 12.94 5.54 1.94
C VAL A 131 11.53 5.32 2.49
N ASP A 132 10.60 6.12 1.99
CA ASP A 132 9.18 5.98 2.28
C ASP A 132 8.54 5.00 1.30
N ALA A 133 7.51 4.27 1.73
CA ALA A 133 6.82 3.33 0.86
C ALA A 133 6.05 4.02 -0.25
N ARG A 134 5.53 5.22 0.02
CA ARG A 134 4.69 5.99 -0.87
C ARG A 134 5.38 7.33 -1.09
N GLU A 135 6.06 7.46 -2.21
CA GLU A 135 6.78 8.67 -2.56
C GLU A 135 6.04 9.40 -3.68
N LEU A 136 5.60 10.63 -3.38
CA LEU A 136 5.00 11.55 -4.35
C LEU A 136 5.98 12.71 -4.53
N LYS A 137 6.89 12.58 -5.48
CA LYS A 137 7.90 13.60 -5.75
C LYS A 137 7.35 14.62 -6.75
N PRO A 138 7.22 15.90 -6.37
CA PRO A 138 6.62 16.91 -7.25
C PRO A 138 7.48 17.17 -8.48
N VAL A 139 6.85 17.24 -9.66
CA VAL A 139 7.50 17.65 -10.90
C VAL A 139 7.62 19.18 -10.91
N GLN A 140 8.83 19.69 -11.10
CA GLN A 140 9.07 21.13 -11.09
C GLN A 140 8.30 21.84 -12.21
N GLY A 141 7.58 22.90 -11.84
CA GLY A 141 6.79 23.70 -12.79
C GLY A 141 5.46 23.06 -13.21
N GLY A 142 5.08 21.92 -12.64
CA GLY A 142 3.80 21.26 -12.88
C GLY A 142 3.00 21.02 -11.60
N THR A 143 1.80 20.46 -11.78
CA THR A 143 0.95 19.96 -10.69
C THR A 143 1.09 18.45 -10.48
N ASP A 144 1.89 17.80 -11.32
CA ASP A 144 2.02 16.35 -11.37
C ASP A 144 3.13 15.84 -10.45
N TYR A 145 3.08 14.54 -10.14
CA TYR A 145 4.01 13.88 -9.26
C TYR A 145 4.64 12.67 -9.95
N GLU A 146 5.93 12.47 -9.73
CA GLU A 146 6.59 11.19 -9.91
C GLU A 146 6.23 10.30 -8.71
N LEU A 147 5.51 9.22 -8.98
CA LEU A 147 4.99 8.30 -7.97
C LEU A 147 5.89 7.06 -7.86
N THR A 148 6.26 6.68 -6.65
CA THR A 148 6.83 5.36 -6.34
C THR A 148 6.09 4.70 -5.19
N ALA A 149 5.61 3.48 -5.41
CA ALA A 149 4.94 2.67 -4.39
C ALA A 149 5.76 1.42 -4.12
N ARG A 150 6.21 1.21 -2.88
CA ARG A 150 7.15 0.17 -2.50
C ARG A 150 6.53 -0.82 -1.52
N PHE A 151 6.74 -2.10 -1.76
CA PHE A 151 6.27 -3.20 -0.93
C PHE A 151 7.43 -4.13 -0.55
N GLU A 152 7.33 -4.76 0.61
CA GLU A 152 8.30 -5.77 1.03
C GLU A 152 8.28 -6.95 0.05
N ALA A 153 9.47 -7.44 -0.30
CA ALA A 153 9.61 -8.63 -1.12
C ALA A 153 9.80 -9.86 -0.24
N PHE A 154 9.16 -10.96 -0.60
CA PHE A 154 9.36 -12.25 0.05
C PHE A 154 10.14 -13.21 -0.86
N ASP A 155 11.09 -13.97 -0.30
CA ASP A 155 11.94 -14.90 -1.06
C ASP A 155 11.16 -16.11 -1.60
N ASP A 156 10.06 -16.49 -0.95
CA ASP A 156 9.19 -17.61 -1.32
C ASP A 156 8.07 -17.23 -2.31
N GLU A 157 8.01 -15.95 -2.69
CA GLU A 157 6.97 -15.41 -3.54
C GLU A 157 7.28 -15.56 -5.02
N LYS A 158 6.31 -16.10 -5.76
CA LYS A 158 6.32 -16.15 -7.22
C LYS A 158 5.26 -15.22 -7.77
N ILE A 159 5.59 -14.52 -8.85
CA ILE A 159 4.73 -13.47 -9.41
C ILE A 159 4.40 -13.79 -10.86
N PHE A 160 3.12 -13.76 -11.21
CA PHE A 160 2.62 -14.13 -12.54
C PHE A 160 1.72 -13.03 -13.11
N GLY A 161 1.66 -12.90 -14.44
CA GLY A 161 0.80 -11.92 -15.11
C GLY A 161 1.60 -10.78 -15.75
N MET A 162 1.19 -9.54 -15.48
CA MET A 162 1.73 -8.28 -16.02
C MET A 162 1.51 -8.03 -17.52
N GLY A 163 0.90 -8.97 -18.22
CA GLY A 163 0.64 -8.88 -19.66
C GLY A 163 1.68 -9.64 -20.48
N GLN A 164 2.10 -9.06 -21.61
CA GLN A 164 2.97 -9.72 -22.58
C GLN A 164 4.31 -9.00 -22.69
N TYR A 165 5.39 -9.73 -22.39
CA TYR A 165 6.76 -9.26 -22.50
C TYR A 165 7.64 -10.29 -23.21
N GLN A 166 8.65 -9.84 -23.96
CA GLN A 166 9.56 -10.68 -24.74
C GLN A 166 10.67 -11.32 -23.87
N HIS A 167 10.27 -12.14 -22.90
CA HIS A 167 11.20 -12.94 -22.12
C HIS A 167 10.59 -14.28 -21.73
N ARG A 168 11.45 -15.26 -21.40
CA ARG A 168 11.05 -16.67 -21.20
C ARG A 168 10.53 -16.99 -19.79
N HIS A 169 10.58 -16.01 -18.90
CA HIS A 169 10.24 -16.19 -17.50
C HIS A 169 8.73 -16.05 -17.27
N LEU A 170 8.10 -17.14 -16.85
CA LEU A 170 6.72 -17.15 -16.37
C LEU A 170 6.63 -16.50 -15.00
N ASP A 171 7.48 -16.94 -14.07
CA ASP A 171 7.69 -16.28 -12.79
C ASP A 171 8.48 -14.98 -13.01
N LYS A 172 7.88 -13.86 -12.63
CA LYS A 172 8.43 -12.51 -12.77
C LYS A 172 9.23 -12.08 -11.54
N LYS A 173 9.37 -12.92 -10.52
CA LYS A 173 10.22 -12.58 -9.37
C LYS A 173 11.66 -12.36 -9.82
N GLY A 174 12.26 -11.27 -9.35
CA GLY A 174 13.57 -10.77 -9.76
C GLY A 174 13.57 -9.98 -11.07
N ALA A 175 12.45 -9.89 -11.79
CA ALA A 175 12.37 -9.16 -13.06
C ALA A 175 11.96 -7.69 -12.86
N THR A 176 12.47 -6.85 -13.76
CA THR A 176 12.02 -5.46 -13.93
C THR A 176 11.30 -5.36 -15.27
N LEU A 177 10.06 -4.87 -15.23
CA LEU A 177 9.16 -4.74 -16.37
C LEU A 177 8.85 -3.28 -16.63
N GLU A 178 9.02 -2.84 -17.88
CA GLU A 178 8.61 -1.51 -18.30
C GLU A 178 7.08 -1.44 -18.47
N LEU A 179 6.44 -0.44 -17.87
CA LEU A 179 5.02 -0.18 -18.03
C LEU A 179 4.80 0.72 -19.26
N ALA A 180 5.05 0.17 -20.44
CA ALA A 180 4.85 0.85 -21.71
C ALA A 180 4.40 -0.12 -22.81
N HIS A 181 3.72 0.40 -23.83
CA HIS A 181 3.35 -0.36 -25.02
C HIS A 181 4.41 -0.19 -26.10
N ARG A 182 4.91 -1.32 -26.60
CA ARG A 182 5.84 -1.38 -27.74
C ARG A 182 5.40 -2.49 -28.68
N ASN A 183 5.89 -2.50 -29.93
CA ASN A 183 5.64 -3.66 -30.78
C ASN A 183 6.14 -4.93 -30.07
N SER A 184 5.30 -5.96 -30.00
CA SER A 184 5.51 -7.23 -29.27
C SER A 184 5.45 -7.18 -27.73
N GLN A 185 5.15 -6.03 -27.13
CA GLN A 185 5.01 -5.84 -25.67
C GLN A 185 3.68 -5.16 -25.33
N ALA A 186 2.93 -5.75 -24.41
CA ALA A 186 1.69 -5.20 -23.88
C ALA A 186 1.72 -5.21 -22.36
N SER A 187 1.85 -4.02 -21.75
CA SER A 187 1.74 -3.85 -20.30
C SER A 187 0.27 -3.97 -19.88
N VAL A 188 -0.04 -4.97 -19.06
CA VAL A 188 -1.34 -5.12 -18.39
C VAL A 188 -1.02 -5.34 -16.92
N PRO A 189 -0.93 -4.28 -16.10
CA PRO A 189 -0.24 -4.32 -14.81
C PRO A 189 -1.12 -4.91 -13.70
N PHE A 190 -1.63 -6.12 -13.96
CA PHE A 190 -2.27 -7.01 -13.02
C PHE A 190 -1.38 -8.23 -12.82
N TYR A 191 -1.07 -8.56 -11.58
CA TYR A 191 -0.32 -9.76 -11.25
C TYR A 191 -0.98 -10.57 -10.15
N VAL A 192 -0.66 -11.87 -10.13
CA VAL A 192 -1.07 -12.82 -9.11
C VAL A 192 0.18 -13.34 -8.40
N SER A 193 0.15 -13.29 -7.08
CA SER A 193 1.20 -13.81 -6.21
C SER A 193 0.87 -15.23 -5.74
N SER A 194 1.89 -16.10 -5.63
CA SER A 194 1.76 -17.43 -5.02
C SER A 194 1.29 -17.38 -3.57
N ARG A 195 1.38 -16.23 -2.90
CA ARG A 195 0.90 -16.00 -1.53
C ARG A 195 -0.64 -15.88 -1.45
N GLY A 196 -1.33 -15.91 -2.60
CA GLY A 196 -2.79 -16.00 -2.67
C GLY A 196 -3.50 -14.65 -2.79
N TYR A 197 -2.85 -13.65 -3.37
CA TYR A 197 -3.46 -12.35 -3.67
C TYR A 197 -3.22 -11.94 -5.13
N GLY A 198 -4.11 -11.10 -5.64
CA GLY A 198 -3.94 -10.39 -6.91
C GLY A 198 -3.76 -8.91 -6.65
N PHE A 199 -3.00 -8.23 -7.51
CA PHE A 199 -2.75 -6.80 -7.41
C PHE A 199 -2.86 -6.17 -8.79
N LEU A 200 -3.68 -5.12 -8.88
CA LEU A 200 -3.83 -4.29 -10.07
C LEU A 200 -3.20 -2.92 -9.80
N TRP A 201 -2.20 -2.54 -10.57
CA TRP A 201 -1.74 -1.16 -10.63
C TRP A 201 -2.66 -0.36 -11.55
N ASN A 202 -3.71 0.22 -10.97
CA ASN A 202 -4.73 0.96 -11.72
C ASN A 202 -4.28 2.40 -12.02
N ASN A 203 -3.16 2.54 -12.74
CA ASN A 203 -2.63 3.82 -13.19
C ASN A 203 -1.98 3.65 -14.57
N PRO A 204 -2.45 4.38 -15.61
CA PRO A 204 -1.97 4.23 -16.98
C PRO A 204 -0.63 4.95 -17.27
N ALA A 205 -0.01 5.58 -16.28
CA ALA A 205 1.27 6.29 -16.45
C ALA A 205 2.39 5.35 -16.94
N ILE A 206 3.26 5.89 -17.78
CA ILE A 206 4.50 5.21 -18.17
C ILE A 206 5.39 5.11 -16.94
N GLY A 207 5.92 3.92 -16.70
CA GLY A 207 6.75 3.66 -15.52
C GLY A 207 7.45 2.32 -15.57
N THR A 208 7.82 1.82 -14.40
CA THR A 208 8.52 0.55 -14.24
C THR A 208 7.91 -0.20 -13.06
N ALA A 209 7.78 -1.52 -13.17
CA ALA A 209 7.46 -2.41 -12.07
C ALA A 209 8.64 -3.38 -11.86
N THR A 210 9.28 -3.30 -10.71
CA THR A 210 10.41 -4.13 -10.31
C THR A 210 10.00 -5.07 -9.20
N PHE A 211 10.00 -6.37 -9.49
CA PHE A 211 9.74 -7.41 -8.50
C PHE A 211 11.04 -7.92 -7.89
N GLY A 212 11.80 -7.04 -7.27
CA GLY A 212 13.11 -7.38 -6.71
C GLY A 212 13.05 -8.49 -5.66
N THR A 213 14.21 -9.09 -5.38
CA THR A 213 14.36 -10.03 -4.25
C THR A 213 14.30 -9.30 -2.91
N THR A 214 14.71 -8.03 -2.87
CA THR A 214 14.76 -7.23 -1.63
C THR A 214 13.55 -6.32 -1.41
N LYS A 215 12.93 -5.84 -2.50
CA LYS A 215 11.74 -4.99 -2.48
C LYS A 215 11.00 -5.09 -3.81
N THR A 216 9.71 -4.81 -3.78
CA THR A 216 8.89 -4.57 -4.97
C THR A 216 8.66 -3.06 -5.10
N GLU A 217 8.87 -2.47 -6.27
CA GLU A 217 8.64 -1.03 -6.54
C GLU A 217 8.09 -0.73 -7.94
#